data_AF-A0A2E9HXG4-F1
#
_entry.id   AF-A0A2E9HXG4-F1
#
_cell.length_a   1.000
_cell.length_b   1.000
_cell.length_c   1.000
_cell.angle_alpha   90.00
_cell.angle_beta   90.00
_cell.angle_gamma   90.00
#
_symmetry.space_group_name_H-M   'P 1'
#
loop_
_entity.id
_entity.type
_entity.pdbx_description
1 polymer ?
#
loop_
_entity_poly.entity_id
_entity_poly.type
_entity_poly.pdbx_seq_one_letter_code
_entity_poly.pdbx_strand_id
1 'polypeptide(L)'
;MRVLPTGQRTLPNAAHPTLDNRLFSAKEAVYKTHCPMAKHVFGFHALAVDLSKGCARFTDHLDAAAIPPESRMDLLIRQAAGGGLILSLSATPAHSSST
;
A
#
# COMPACT_ATOMS: atom_id res chain seq x y z
N MET A 1 2.96 -8.87 40.98
CA MET A 1 4.08 -8.47 40.09
C MET A 1 3.72 -8.90 38.67
N ARG A 2 3.65 -7.96 37.72
CA ARG A 2 3.41 -8.27 36.29
C ARG A 2 4.78 -8.24 35.62
N VAL A 3 5.27 -9.40 35.18
CA VAL A 3 6.50 -9.50 34.40
C VAL A 3 6.18 -9.07 32.97
N LEU A 4 6.70 -7.91 32.56
CA LEU A 4 6.73 -7.50 31.16
C LEU A 4 7.78 -8.37 30.44
N PRO A 5 7.49 -8.98 29.28
CA PRO A 5 8.49 -9.75 28.58
C PRO A 5 9.57 -8.82 28.03
N THR A 6 10.79 -9.02 28.52
CA THR A 6 12.02 -8.35 28.10
C THR A 6 12.34 -8.77 26.67
N GLY A 7 11.88 -7.98 25.72
CA GLY A 7 12.06 -8.27 24.29
C GLY A 7 11.78 -7.06 23.39
N GLN A 8 11.98 -5.84 23.88
CA GLN A 8 12.11 -4.69 22.97
C GLN A 8 13.46 -4.80 22.28
N ARG A 9 13.49 -5.54 21.18
CA ARG A 9 14.57 -5.46 20.21
C ARG A 9 14.52 -4.04 19.67
N THR A 10 15.39 -3.17 20.18
CA THR A 10 15.61 -1.85 19.61
C THR A 10 15.97 -2.09 18.16
N LEU A 11 15.11 -1.64 17.25
CA LEU A 11 15.50 -1.56 15.85
C LEU A 11 16.78 -0.71 15.82
N PRO A 12 17.81 -1.11 15.04
CA PRO A 12 19.00 -0.29 14.88
C PRO A 12 18.57 1.15 14.55
N ASN A 13 19.40 2.15 14.86
CA ASN A 13 19.11 3.54 14.55
C ASN A 13 18.85 3.69 13.05
N ALA A 14 17.59 3.53 12.67
CA ALA A 14 17.27 3.07 11.34
C ALA A 14 17.07 4.32 10.50
N ALA A 15 17.75 4.30 9.35
CA ALA A 15 17.75 5.42 8.42
C ALA A 15 16.31 5.93 8.22
N HIS A 16 16.16 7.25 8.20
CA HIS A 16 14.89 7.85 7.87
C HIS A 16 14.41 7.28 6.53
N PRO A 17 13.20 6.71 6.46
CA PRO A 17 12.73 6.07 5.25
C PRO A 17 12.70 7.10 4.10
N THR A 18 13.43 6.79 3.03
CA THR A 18 13.50 7.61 1.83
C THR A 18 12.12 7.69 1.16
N LEU A 19 11.93 8.69 0.30
CA LEU A 19 10.71 8.78 -0.50
C LEU A 19 10.48 7.51 -1.33
N ASP A 20 11.54 6.95 -1.90
CA ASP A 20 11.47 5.73 -2.72
C ASP A 20 10.96 4.53 -1.90
N ASN A 21 11.48 4.34 -0.68
CA ASN A 21 11.03 3.27 0.21
C ASN A 21 9.54 3.45 0.57
N ARG A 22 9.12 4.69 0.80
CA ARG A 22 7.72 5.03 1.10
C ARG A 22 6.81 4.76 -0.09
N LEU A 23 7.22 5.11 -1.30
CA LEU A 23 6.47 4.84 -2.52
C LEU A 23 6.39 3.33 -2.78
N PHE A 24 7.49 2.61 -2.61
CA PHE A 24 7.54 1.16 -2.77
C PHE A 24 6.59 0.46 -1.79
N SER A 25 6.68 0.78 -0.50
CA SER A 25 5.79 0.23 0.53
C SER A 25 4.30 0.54 0.25
N ALA A 26 3.99 1.73 -0.24
CA ALA A 26 2.63 2.09 -0.62
C ALA A 26 2.12 1.27 -1.81
N LYS A 27 2.95 1.08 -2.85
CA LYS A 27 2.61 0.22 -4.00
C LYS A 27 2.39 -1.24 -3.59
N GLU A 28 3.19 -1.76 -2.66
CA GLU A 28 2.98 -3.11 -2.10
C GLU A 28 1.64 -3.26 -1.38
N ALA A 29 1.26 -2.26 -0.56
CA ALA A 29 -0.02 -2.28 0.14
C ALA A 29 -1.18 -2.29 -0.85
N VAL A 30 -1.14 -1.42 -1.86
CA VAL A 30 -2.17 -1.34 -2.92
C VAL A 30 -2.24 -2.64 -3.71
N TYR A 31 -1.09 -3.21 -4.12
CA TYR A 31 -1.03 -4.48 -4.82
C TYR A 31 -1.68 -5.61 -4.01
N LYS A 32 -1.35 -5.72 -2.72
CA LYS A 32 -1.91 -6.76 -1.83
C LYS A 32 -3.41 -6.58 -1.59
N THR A 33 -3.91 -5.34 -1.58
CA THR A 33 -5.35 -5.06 -1.53
C THR A 33 -6.05 -5.44 -2.84
N HIS A 34 -5.48 -5.07 -3.98
CA HIS A 34 -6.13 -5.17 -5.28
C HIS A 34 -6.05 -6.55 -5.93
N CYS A 35 -4.88 -7.18 -5.90
CA CYS A 35 -4.62 -8.45 -6.59
C CYS A 35 -5.65 -9.55 -6.24
N PRO A 36 -6.09 -9.73 -4.98
CA PRO A 36 -7.15 -10.68 -4.65
C PRO A 36 -8.53 -10.29 -5.23
N MET A 37 -8.85 -8.99 -5.30
CA MET A 37 -10.14 -8.51 -5.83
C MET A 37 -10.22 -8.69 -7.34
N ALA A 38 -9.17 -8.28 -8.06
CA ALA A 38 -9.13 -8.32 -9.52
C ALA A 38 -8.70 -9.68 -10.08
N LYS A 39 -8.20 -10.58 -9.23
CA LYS A 39 -7.63 -11.89 -9.61
C LYS A 39 -6.58 -11.76 -10.72
N HIS A 40 -5.82 -10.66 -10.69
CA HIS A 40 -4.85 -10.30 -11.73
C HIS A 40 -3.56 -9.81 -11.10
N VAL A 41 -2.44 -10.34 -11.57
CA VAL A 41 -1.08 -9.95 -11.15
C VAL A 41 -0.57 -8.87 -12.09
N PHE A 42 0.02 -7.80 -11.55
CA PHE A 42 0.57 -6.69 -12.32
C PHE A 42 1.82 -6.12 -11.64
N GLY A 43 2.69 -5.49 -12.44
CA GLY A 43 3.90 -4.82 -11.95
C GLY A 43 3.63 -3.43 -11.37
N PHE A 44 4.60 -2.89 -10.62
CA PHE A 44 4.48 -1.57 -9.99
C PHE A 44 4.41 -0.39 -10.97
N HIS A 45 4.72 -0.59 -12.24
CA HIS A 45 4.51 0.41 -13.30
C HIS A 45 3.03 0.65 -13.60
N ALA A 46 2.15 -0.31 -13.27
CA ALA A 46 0.71 -0.16 -13.38
C ALA A 46 0.10 0.84 -12.38
N LEU A 47 0.85 1.26 -11.35
CA LEU A 47 0.36 2.13 -10.28
C LEU A 47 1.14 3.45 -10.18
N ALA A 48 0.40 4.55 -10.14
CA ALA A 48 0.87 5.85 -9.67
C ALA A 48 0.36 6.07 -8.24
N VAL A 49 1.26 6.41 -7.31
CA VAL A 49 0.95 6.69 -5.90
C VAL A 49 1.14 8.18 -5.64
N ASP A 50 0.15 8.82 -5.04
CA ASP A 50 0.25 10.17 -4.48
C ASP A 50 0.13 10.08 -2.96
N LEU A 51 1.29 10.13 -2.27
CA LEU A 51 1.34 10.07 -0.81
C LEU A 51 0.77 11.31 -0.13
N SER A 52 0.73 12.46 -0.83
CA SER A 52 0.16 13.69 -0.27
C SER A 52 -1.36 13.63 -0.23
N LYS A 53 -1.97 12.99 -1.24
CA LYS A 53 -3.42 12.75 -1.31
C LYS A 53 -3.83 11.45 -0.64
N GLY A 54 -2.89 10.55 -0.38
CA GLY A 54 -3.15 9.23 0.18
C GLY A 54 -3.97 8.39 -0.79
N CYS A 55 -3.58 8.35 -2.07
CA CYS A 55 -4.26 7.54 -3.08
C CYS A 55 -3.29 6.87 -4.06
N ALA A 56 -3.73 5.75 -4.64
CA ALA A 56 -3.13 5.13 -5.82
C ALA A 56 -4.14 5.06 -6.95
N ARG A 57 -3.63 5.19 -8.17
CA ARG A 57 -4.39 5.13 -9.41
C ARG A 57 -3.68 4.26 -10.42
N PHE A 58 -4.44 3.60 -11.28
CA PHE A 58 -3.87 2.87 -12.40
C PHE A 58 -3.33 3.83 -13.46
N THR A 59 -2.20 3.47 -14.06
CA THR A 59 -1.55 4.24 -15.13
C THR A 59 -1.99 3.75 -16.51
N ASP A 60 -1.49 4.39 -17.56
CA ASP A 60 -1.66 3.94 -18.95
C ASP A 60 -0.59 2.90 -19.38
N HIS A 61 0.18 2.36 -18.44
CA HIS A 61 1.19 1.35 -18.74
C HIS A 61 0.56 0.03 -19.20
N LEU A 62 1.27 -0.75 -20.03
CA LEU A 62 0.78 -2.02 -20.58
C LEU A 62 0.31 -3.01 -19.48
N ASP A 63 1.03 -3.07 -18.36
CA ASP A 63 0.64 -3.86 -17.18
C ASP A 63 -0.74 -3.47 -16.63
N ALA A 64 -1.09 -2.18 -16.64
CA ALA A 64 -2.41 -1.73 -16.22
C ALA A 64 -3.46 -2.04 -17.29
N ALA A 65 -3.09 -1.99 -18.58
CA ALA A 65 -3.97 -2.30 -19.70
C ALA A 65 -4.49 -3.76 -19.68
N ALA A 66 -3.75 -4.68 -19.05
CA ALA A 66 -4.15 -6.09 -18.88
C ALA A 66 -5.21 -6.32 -17.78
N ILE A 67 -5.41 -5.36 -16.88
CA ILE A 67 -6.40 -5.43 -15.79
C ILE A 67 -7.78 -5.02 -16.36
N PRO A 68 -8.89 -5.70 -16.05
CA PRO A 68 -10.21 -5.27 -16.50
C PRO A 68 -10.53 -3.83 -16.06
N PRO A 69 -11.02 -2.93 -16.94
CA PRO A 69 -11.26 -1.52 -16.61
C PRO A 69 -12.13 -1.30 -15.37
N GLU A 70 -13.16 -2.13 -15.18
CA GLU A 70 -14.06 -2.12 -14.03
C GLU A 70 -13.35 -2.44 -12.70
N SER A 71 -12.18 -3.10 -12.77
CA SER A 71 -11.34 -3.39 -11.63
C SER A 71 -10.30 -2.31 -11.36
N ARG A 72 -10.11 -1.32 -12.25
CA ARG A 72 -9.09 -0.26 -12.12
C ARG A 72 -9.57 0.91 -11.26
N MET A 73 -10.14 0.62 -10.09
CA MET A 73 -10.60 1.64 -9.16
C MET A 73 -9.44 2.29 -8.39
N ASP A 74 -9.59 3.57 -8.08
CA ASP A 74 -8.67 4.29 -7.20
C ASP A 74 -8.70 3.68 -5.79
N LEU A 75 -7.52 3.53 -5.17
CA LEU A 75 -7.39 2.94 -3.83
C LEU A 75 -6.82 3.95 -2.85
N LEU A 76 -7.42 4.00 -1.67
CA LEU A 76 -6.97 4.87 -0.57
C LEU A 76 -5.76 4.28 0.13
N ILE A 77 -4.83 5.16 0.51
CA ILE A 77 -3.60 4.83 1.20
C ILE A 77 -3.48 5.69 2.45
N ARG A 78 -3.15 5.04 3.56
CA ARG A 78 -2.66 5.69 4.77
C ARG A 78 -1.27 5.18 5.07
N GLN A 79 -0.36 6.08 5.43
CA GLN A 79 1.02 5.70 5.69
C GLN A 79 1.55 6.42 6.93
N ALA A 80 2.26 5.66 7.77
CA ALA A 80 3.04 6.18 8.88
C ALA A 80 4.51 5.73 8.71
N ALA A 81 5.44 6.59 9.11
CA ALA A 81 6.87 6.33 9.02
C ALA A 81 7.58 6.86 10.27
N GLY A 82 8.45 6.04 10.86
CA GLY A 82 9.16 6.37 12.10
C GLY A 82 9.89 5.16 12.66
N GLY A 83 10.95 5.38 13.44
CA GLY A 83 11.79 4.29 13.97
C GLY A 83 12.37 3.38 12.87
N GLY A 84 12.58 3.94 11.67
CA GLY A 84 12.97 3.24 10.44
C GLY A 84 12.01 2.17 9.95
N LEU A 85 10.75 2.21 10.38
CA LEU A 85 9.67 1.43 9.80
C LEU A 85 8.83 2.31 8.88
N ILE A 86 8.24 1.67 7.87
CA ILE A 86 7.15 2.22 7.07
C ILE A 86 5.96 1.27 7.24
N LEU A 87 4.83 1.82 7.66
CA LEU A 87 3.56 1.12 7.67
C LEU A 87 2.67 1.74 6.61
N SER A 88 2.32 0.97 5.58
CA SER A 88 1.39 1.36 4.53
C SER A 88 0.12 0.52 4.66
N LEU A 89 -1.03 1.20 4.68
CA LEU A 89 -2.35 0.60 4.77
C LEU A 89 -3.16 0.99 3.53
N SER A 90 -3.79 0.00 2.92
CA SER A 90 -4.73 0.15 1.82
C SER A 90 -5.93 -0.74 2.10
N ALA A 91 -7.13 -0.23 1.84
CA ALA A 91 -8.38 -0.91 2.12
C ALA A 91 -9.18 -1.07 0.83
N THR A 92 -9.88 -2.19 0.74
CA THR A 92 -10.88 -2.39 -0.31
C THR A 92 -12.04 -1.41 -0.05
N PRO A 93 -12.64 -0.79 -1.08
CA PRO A 93 -13.86 -0.02 -0.89
C PRO A 93 -14.92 -0.89 -0.20
N ALA A 94 -15.61 -0.34 0.81
CA ALA A 94 -16.75 -1.03 1.38
C ALA A 94 -17.78 -1.22 0.25
N HIS A 95 -18.30 -2.44 0.07
CA HIS A 95 -19.50 -2.61 -0.73
C HIS A 95 -20.59 -1.76 -0.08
N SER A 96 -20.98 -0.66 -0.74
CA SER A 96 -22.26 -0.05 -0.48
C SER A 96 -23.30 -1.08 -0.86
N SER A 97 -23.84 -1.78 0.13
CA SER A 97 -25.06 -2.56 -0.02
C SER A 97 -26.18 -1.58 -0.37
N SER A 98 -26.33 -1.28 -1.66
CA SER A 98 -27.50 -0.61 -2.18
C SER A 98 -28.69 -1.52 -1.88
N THR A 99 -29.52 -1.09 -0.94
CA THR A 99 -30.80 -1.72 -0.59
C THR A 99 -31.87 -1.27 -1.56
#